data_AF-X1P8X4-F1
#
_entry.id   AF-X1P8X4-F1
#
_cell.length_a   1.000
_cell.length_b   1.000
_cell.length_c   1.000
_cell.angle_alpha   90.00
_cell.angle_beta   90.00
_cell.angle_gamma   90.00
#
_symmetry.space_group_name_H-M   'P 1'
#
loop_
_entity.id
_entity.type
_entity.pdbx_description
1 polymer ?
#
loop_
_entity_poly.entity_id
_entity_poly.type
_entity_poly.pdbx_seq_one_letter_code
_entity_poly.pdbx_strand_id
1 'polypeptide(L)'
;IVSLSIPPTLSEFLKYYEENWESEGFESKEEEKKHFELGKKILDKFYEINSKDYKTPIAVEYNFNVDLEGIVLTGFIDRVDELPSGNLEIIDYKSEGFETVTEYSSPYTLLKP
;
A
#
# COMPACT_ATOMS: atom_id res chain seq x y z
N ILE A 1 22.05 -13.94 -4.18
CA ILE A 1 20.94 -12.99 -3.97
C ILE A 1 21.30 -12.22 -2.71
N VAL A 2 21.57 -10.92 -2.82
CA VAL A 2 21.95 -10.11 -1.65
C VAL A 2 20.68 -9.92 -0.83
N SER A 3 20.65 -10.52 0.36
CA SER A 3 19.64 -10.22 1.37
C SER A 3 19.88 -8.79 1.83
N LEU A 4 19.07 -7.85 1.35
CA LEU A 4 19.05 -6.50 1.88
C LEU A 4 18.29 -6.59 3.20
N SER A 5 19.03 -6.76 4.30
CA SER A 5 18.46 -6.84 5.65
C SER A 5 18.20 -5.46 6.29
N ILE A 6 18.37 -4.38 5.52
CA ILE A 6 18.21 -3.01 6.01
C ILE A 6 17.21 -2.31 5.09
N PRO A 7 16.06 -1.84 5.61
CA PRO A 7 15.14 -1.03 4.83
C PRO A 7 15.79 0.31 4.46
N PRO A 8 15.40 0.96 3.35
CA PRO A 8 15.75 2.35 3.12
C PRO A 8 15.27 3.20 4.30
N THR A 9 15.87 4.36 4.56
CA THR A 9 15.31 5.29 5.55
C THR A 9 13.94 5.80 5.10
N LEU A 10 13.09 6.25 6.03
CA LEU A 10 11.82 6.88 5.69
C LEU A 10 11.99 8.05 4.70
N SER A 11 13.05 8.83 4.86
CA SER A 11 13.37 9.94 3.96
C SER A 11 13.67 9.47 2.54
N GLU A 12 14.50 8.43 2.38
CA GLU A 12 14.79 7.84 1.07
C GLU A 12 13.54 7.21 0.44
N PHE A 13 12.72 6.55 1.25
CA PHE A 13 11.48 5.93 0.79
C PHE A 13 10.46 6.96 0.30
N LEU A 14 10.24 8.04 1.06
CA LEU A 14 9.37 9.13 0.65
C LEU A 14 9.95 9.87 -0.56
N LYS A 15 11.26 10.10 -0.60
CA LYS A 15 11.92 10.71 -1.77
C LYS A 15 11.65 9.90 -3.04
N TYR A 16 11.72 8.57 -2.97
CA TYR A 16 11.39 7.72 -4.12
C TYR A 16 9.95 7.92 -4.59
N TYR A 17 8.99 8.05 -3.65
CA TYR A 17 7.61 8.36 -3.99
C TYR A 17 7.46 9.74 -4.67
N GLU A 18 8.16 10.77 -4.18
CA GLU A 18 8.13 12.11 -4.78
C GLU A 18 8.73 12.13 -6.20
N GLU A 19 9.83 11.40 -6.43
CA GLU A 19 10.52 11.35 -7.72
C GLU A 19 9.74 10.54 -8.79
N ASN A 20 8.86 9.63 -8.38
CA ASN A 20 8.08 8.77 -9.26
C ASN A 20 6.58 9.11 -9.24
N TRP A 21 6.18 10.25 -8.68
CA TRP A 21 4.79 10.67 -8.70
C TRP A 21 4.35 11.02 -10.11
N GLU A 22 3.22 10.45 -10.53
CA GLU A 22 2.59 10.74 -11.82
C GLU A 22 1.44 11.71 -11.62
N SER A 23 1.54 12.89 -12.23
CA SER A 23 0.53 13.95 -12.15
C SER A 23 -0.68 13.75 -13.07
N GLU A 24 -0.69 12.70 -13.89
CA GLU A 24 -1.74 12.45 -14.88
C GLU A 24 -2.99 11.85 -14.22
N GLY A 25 -4.18 12.23 -14.72
CA GLY A 25 -5.45 11.62 -14.31
C GLY A 25 -6.22 12.31 -13.18
N PHE A 26 -5.69 13.38 -12.58
CA PHE A 26 -6.42 14.19 -11.61
C PHE A 26 -7.29 15.27 -12.27
N GLU A 27 -8.47 15.54 -11.70
CA GLU A 27 -9.41 16.55 -12.17
C GLU A 27 -8.89 17.98 -11.90
N SER A 28 -8.05 18.15 -10.87
CA SER A 28 -7.47 19.46 -10.49
C SER A 28 -6.11 19.34 -9.81
N LYS A 29 -5.37 20.45 -9.74
CA LYS A 29 -4.12 20.53 -8.97
C LYS A 29 -4.35 20.39 -7.47
N GLU A 30 -5.48 20.85 -6.98
CA GLU A 30 -5.91 20.68 -5.60
C GLU A 30 -6.16 19.22 -5.26
N GLU A 31 -6.82 18.47 -6.15
CA GLU A 31 -7.04 17.02 -5.99
C GLU A 31 -5.72 16.25 -6.06
N GLU A 32 -4.90 16.50 -7.07
CA GLU A 32 -3.55 15.91 -7.18
C GLU A 32 -2.77 16.08 -5.87
N LYS A 33 -2.73 17.30 -5.35
CA LYS A 33 -2.04 17.60 -4.09
C LYS A 33 -2.64 16.83 -2.91
N LYS A 34 -3.97 16.70 -2.83
CA LYS A 34 -4.62 15.93 -1.76
C LYS A 34 -4.22 14.46 -1.81
N HIS A 35 -4.23 13.85 -3.00
CA HIS A 35 -3.84 12.45 -3.18
C HIS A 35 -2.35 12.21 -2.93
N PHE A 36 -1.50 13.14 -3.36
CA PHE A 36 -0.07 13.09 -3.09
C PHE A 36 0.22 13.09 -1.59
N GLU A 37 -0.38 14.04 -0.84
CA GLU A 37 -0.20 14.12 0.62
C GLU A 37 -0.83 12.92 1.35
N LEU A 38 -1.93 12.37 0.82
CA LEU A 38 -2.51 11.12 1.34
C LEU A 38 -1.54 9.94 1.16
N GLY A 39 -0.96 9.80 -0.03
CA GLY A 39 0.01 8.75 -0.33
C GLY A 39 1.22 8.82 0.60
N LYS A 40 1.76 10.02 0.86
CA LYS A 40 2.84 10.19 1.85
C LYS A 40 2.46 9.68 3.24
N LYS A 41 1.23 9.95 3.72
CA LYS A 41 0.74 9.45 5.02
C LYS A 41 0.60 7.93 5.05
N ILE A 42 0.11 7.35 3.96
CA ILE A 42 -0.03 5.88 3.82
C ILE A 42 1.37 5.24 3.87
N LEU A 43 2.33 5.77 3.12
CA LEU A 43 3.71 5.26 3.06
C LEU A 43 4.46 5.45 4.38
N ASP A 44 4.25 6.57 5.07
CA ASP A 44 4.78 6.79 6.42
C ASP A 44 4.29 5.72 7.40
N LYS A 45 2.96 5.46 7.39
CA LYS A 45 2.39 4.43 8.26
C LYS A 45 2.86 3.02 7.89
N PHE A 46 2.92 2.72 6.60
CA PHE A 46 3.47 1.47 6.09
C PHE A 46 4.91 1.27 6.59
N TYR A 47 5.74 2.30 6.50
CA TYR A 47 7.12 2.27 6.95
C TYR A 47 7.20 2.03 8.46
N GLU A 48 6.40 2.72 9.28
CA GLU A 48 6.36 2.55 10.73
C GLU A 48 6.07 1.09 11.14
N ILE A 49 5.12 0.44 10.44
CA ILE A 49 4.70 -0.93 10.71
C ILE A 49 5.77 -1.93 10.25
N ASN A 50 6.35 -1.75 9.06
CA ASN A 50 7.13 -2.78 8.38
C ASN A 50 8.65 -2.63 8.52
N SER A 51 9.17 -1.46 8.91
CA SER A 51 10.63 -1.22 8.98
C SER A 51 11.31 -1.93 10.15
N LYS A 52 10.60 -2.18 11.26
CA LYS A 52 11.17 -2.78 12.47
C LYS A 52 11.49 -4.27 12.32
N ASP A 53 10.67 -4.98 11.55
CA ASP A 53 10.86 -6.40 11.22
C ASP A 53 10.98 -6.57 9.71
N TYR A 54 11.89 -5.77 9.11
CA TYR A 54 12.08 -5.76 7.67
C TYR A 54 12.63 -7.11 7.20
N LYS A 55 11.87 -7.76 6.33
CA LYS A 55 12.23 -9.04 5.71
C LYS A 55 12.19 -8.86 4.21
N THR A 56 13.17 -9.46 3.54
CA THR A 56 13.09 -9.60 2.09
C THR A 56 12.03 -10.67 1.78
N PRO A 57 10.94 -10.32 1.08
CA PRO A 57 9.93 -11.30 0.70
C PRO A 57 10.51 -12.32 -0.28
N ILE A 58 9.94 -13.53 -0.29
CA ILE A 58 10.35 -14.54 -1.27
C ILE A 58 9.76 -14.28 -2.66
N ALA A 59 8.63 -13.57 -2.71
CA ALA A 59 8.01 -13.11 -3.95
C ALA A 59 7.17 -11.84 -3.70
N VAL A 60 7.09 -10.99 -4.73
CA VAL A 60 6.19 -9.84 -4.82
C VAL A 60 5.50 -9.86 -6.18
N GLU A 61 4.24 -9.39 -6.24
CA GLU A 61 3.42 -9.43 -7.47
C GLU A 61 3.44 -10.81 -8.14
N TYR A 62 3.29 -11.87 -7.33
CA TYR A 62 3.42 -13.24 -7.80
C TYR A 62 2.18 -13.68 -8.57
N ASN A 63 2.34 -13.88 -9.88
CA ASN A 63 1.29 -14.46 -10.71
C ASN A 63 1.13 -15.96 -10.37
N PHE A 64 -0.11 -16.37 -10.09
CA PHE A 64 -0.42 -17.79 -9.89
C PHE A 64 -1.50 -18.28 -10.84
N ASN A 65 -1.45 -19.58 -11.12
CA ASN A 65 -2.44 -20.30 -11.91
C ASN A 65 -2.59 -21.69 -11.31
N VAL A 66 -3.78 -21.99 -10.81
CA VAL A 66 -4.10 -23.26 -10.13
C VAL A 66 -5.37 -23.84 -10.74
N ASP A 67 -5.27 -25.05 -11.28
CA ASP A 67 -6.42 -25.81 -11.75
C ASP A 67 -7.14 -26.48 -10.57
N LEU A 68 -8.40 -26.08 -10.37
CA LEU A 68 -9.31 -26.65 -9.38
C LEU A 68 -10.42 -27.40 -10.12
N GLU A 69 -10.16 -28.66 -10.44
CA GLU A 69 -11.13 -29.57 -11.09
C GLU A 69 -11.70 -29.02 -12.41
N GLY A 70 -10.84 -28.42 -13.23
CA GLY A 70 -11.21 -27.80 -14.51
C GLY A 70 -11.59 -26.33 -14.40
N ILE A 71 -11.62 -25.76 -13.20
CA ILE A 71 -11.78 -24.32 -12.96
C ILE A 71 -10.41 -23.72 -12.65
N VAL A 72 -9.90 -22.87 -13.53
CA VAL A 72 -8.62 -22.19 -13.31
C VAL A 72 -8.82 -21.00 -12.38
N LEU A 73 -8.23 -21.06 -11.20
CA LEU A 73 -8.05 -19.92 -10.31
C LEU A 73 -6.71 -19.24 -10.63
N THR A 74 -6.75 -17.94 -10.94
CA THR A 74 -5.55 -17.17 -11.29
C THR A 74 -5.65 -15.75 -10.76
N GLY A 75 -4.50 -15.13 -10.54
CA GLY A 75 -4.41 -13.77 -10.01
C GLY A 75 -2.96 -13.42 -9.67
N PHE A 76 -2.82 -12.34 -8.90
CA PHE A 76 -1.55 -11.89 -8.37
C PHE A 76 -1.62 -11.87 -6.84
N ILE A 77 -0.50 -12.21 -6.21
CA ILE A 77 -0.32 -12.09 -4.77
C ILE A 77 0.69 -10.95 -4.54
N ASP A 78 0.28 -9.91 -3.81
CA ASP A 78 1.12 -8.72 -3.59
C ASP A 78 2.46 -9.09 -2.97
N ARG A 79 2.45 -9.95 -1.93
CA ARG A 79 3.66 -10.38 -1.23
C ARG A 79 3.53 -11.77 -0.62
N VAL A 80 4.62 -12.54 -0.71
CA VAL A 80 4.78 -13.84 -0.05
C VAL A 80 6.03 -13.82 0.83
N ASP A 81 5.87 -14.18 2.09
CA ASP A 81 6.94 -14.30 3.08
C ASP A 81 7.12 -15.75 3.53
N GLU A 82 8.35 -16.13 3.91
CA GLU A 82 8.64 -17.39 4.59
C GLU A 82 8.71 -17.16 6.11
N LEU A 83 7.93 -17.93 6.86
CA LEU A 83 7.92 -17.90 8.32
C LEU A 83 9.06 -18.77 8.87
N PRO A 84 9.54 -18.53 10.11
CA PRO A 84 10.58 -19.36 10.73
C PRO A 84 10.24 -20.86 10.83
N SER A 85 8.96 -21.22 10.77
CA SER A 85 8.50 -22.62 10.73
C SER A 85 8.66 -23.30 9.38
N GLY A 86 9.01 -22.56 8.32
CA GLY A 86 9.00 -23.01 6.93
C GLY A 86 7.64 -22.91 6.24
N ASN A 87 6.61 -22.39 6.92
CA ASN A 87 5.32 -22.09 6.30
C ASN A 87 5.39 -20.78 5.51
N LEU A 88 4.49 -20.61 4.55
CA LEU A 88 4.36 -19.36 3.79
C LEU A 88 3.24 -18.49 4.37
N GLU A 89 3.49 -17.19 4.41
CA GLU A 89 2.50 -16.16 4.70
C GLU A 89 2.22 -15.36 3.43
N ILE A 90 0.93 -15.19 3.11
CA ILE A 90 0.46 -14.36 2.00
C ILE A 90 -0.03 -13.04 2.57
N ILE A 91 0.48 -11.93 2.04
CA ILE A 91 0.11 -10.57 2.43
C ILE A 91 -0.49 -9.88 1.20
N ASP A 92 -1.68 -9.32 1.39
CA ASP A 92 -2.40 -8.50 0.41
C ASP A 92 -2.59 -7.12 1.05
N TYR A 93 -2.08 -6.09 0.39
CA TYR A 93 -2.12 -4.72 0.89
C TYR A 93 -3.41 -4.05 0.45
N LYS A 94 -3.96 -3.24 1.36
CA LYS A 94 -5.12 -2.38 1.09
C LYS A 94 -4.82 -0.99 1.63
N SER A 95 -5.04 0.02 0.80
CA SER A 95 -4.83 1.43 1.12
C SER A 95 -6.09 2.13 1.65
N GLU A 96 -7.18 1.38 1.82
CA GLU A 96 -8.46 1.87 2.34
C GLU A 96 -8.34 2.27 3.83
N GLY A 97 -9.21 3.17 4.28
CA GLY A 97 -9.26 3.59 5.69
C GLY A 97 -8.44 4.85 6.03
N PHE A 98 -7.69 5.39 5.09
CA PHE A 98 -7.16 6.75 5.19
C PHE A 98 -8.16 7.72 4.55
N GLU A 99 -8.93 8.42 5.37
CA GLU A 99 -9.87 9.41 4.86
C GLU A 99 -9.10 10.58 4.23
N THR A 100 -9.32 10.84 2.95
CA THR A 100 -9.19 12.20 2.44
C THR A 100 -10.23 13.03 3.21
N VAL A 101 -9.79 13.97 4.03
CA VAL A 101 -10.73 14.93 4.62
C VAL A 101 -11.30 15.75 3.46
N THR A 102 -12.41 15.28 2.90
CA THR A 102 -13.31 16.13 2.14
C THR A 102 -14.14 16.83 3.19
N GLU A 103 -13.95 18.14 3.38
CA GLU A 103 -14.94 18.94 4.08
C GLU A 103 -16.27 18.81 3.32
N TYR A 104 -17.12 17.90 3.78
CA TYR A 104 -18.51 17.84 3.35
C TYR A 104 -19.30 18.74 4.28
N SER A 105 -19.56 19.99 3.86
CA SER A 105 -20.51 20.85 4.58
C SER A 105 -21.92 20.36 4.25
N SER A 106 -22.45 19.44 5.05
CA SER A 106 -23.88 19.10 4.97
C SER A 106 -24.72 20.34 5.33
N PRO A 107 -25.67 20.80 4.49
CA PRO A 107 -26.52 21.95 4.79
C PRO A 107 -27.62 21.66 5.83
N TYR A 108 -27.69 20.43 6.35
CA TYR A 108 -28.69 20.06 7.35
C TYR A 108 -28.04 19.86 8.72
N THR A 109 -27.91 20.94 9.48
CA THR A 109 -27.76 20.85 10.93
C THR A 109 -29.07 20.33 11.49
N LEU A 110 -29.09 19.06 11.90
CA LEU A 110 -30.18 18.49 12.69
C LEU A 110 -30.40 19.38 13.92
N LEU A 111 -31.59 19.97 14.00
CA LEU A 111 -32.12 20.54 15.24
C LEU A 111 -32.07 19.43 16.29
N LYS A 112 -31.15 19.54 17.25
CA LYS A 112 -31.15 18.66 18.41
C LYS A 112 -32.39 19.01 19.26
N PRO A 113 -33.08 18.00 19.83
CA PRO A 113 -34.23 18.21 20.69
C PRO A 113 -33.89 18.99 21.96
#